data_AF-A0A3R8J6V7-F1
#
_entry.id   AF-A0A3R8J6V7-F1
#
_cell.length_a   1.000
_cell.length_b   1.000
_cell.length_c   1.000
_cell.angle_alpha   90.00
_cell.angle_beta   90.00
_cell.angle_gamma   90.00
#
_symmetry.space_group_name_H-M   'P 1'
#
loop_
_entity.id
_entity.type
_entity.pdbx_description
1 polymer ?
#
loop_
_entity_poly.entity_id
_entity_poly.type
_entity_poly.pdbx_seq_one_letter_code
_entity_poly.pdbx_strand_id
1 'polypeptide(L)'
;MNLVVGPYLRRQHTASTPKFSMYAALKRIDECLQLIKRTGMIGLTDSTATLGLNLTHLMGSNVVVTNDQRSFNIIVQDREETFTLTGCIIQDTFHNIMNPLEPGYLISLNRQLIANSDDLIETIYNRL
;
A
#
# COMPACT_ATOMS: atom_id res chain seq x y z
N MET A 1 -14.92 0.84 -8.86
CA MET A 1 -15.48 1.98 -8.09
C MET A 1 -14.29 2.87 -7.78
N ASN A 2 -14.26 4.14 -8.22
CA ASN A 2 -13.05 4.96 -8.17
C ASN A 2 -13.09 5.88 -6.95
N LEU A 3 -12.30 5.57 -5.92
CA LEU A 3 -12.18 6.39 -4.73
C LEU A 3 -10.97 7.31 -4.89
N VAL A 4 -11.22 8.61 -5.10
CA VAL A 4 -10.19 9.64 -5.22
C VAL A 4 -10.12 10.36 -3.88
N VAL A 5 -9.02 10.20 -3.15
CA VAL A 5 -8.74 10.95 -1.92
C VAL A 5 -7.72 12.03 -2.27
N GLY A 6 -8.18 13.29 -2.32
CA GLY A 6 -7.34 14.47 -2.59
C GLY A 6 -6.71 15.06 -1.33
N PRO A 7 -5.72 15.96 -1.48
CA PRO A 7 -4.92 16.45 -0.36
C PRO A 7 -5.73 17.36 0.57
N TYR A 8 -5.61 17.07 1.86
CA TYR A 8 -6.20 17.82 2.96
C TYR A 8 -5.65 19.25 2.97
N LEU A 9 -6.52 20.26 2.80
CA LEU A 9 -6.16 21.67 2.90
C LEU A 9 -5.56 21.99 4.28
N ARG A 10 -4.32 22.48 4.29
CA ARG A 10 -3.56 22.91 5.47
C ARG A 10 -4.34 23.99 6.24
N ARG A 11 -4.93 23.64 7.39
CA ARG A 11 -5.24 24.60 8.45
C ARG A 11 -4.06 24.63 9.43
N GLN A 12 -3.36 25.76 9.45
CA GLN A 12 -2.50 26.11 10.58
C GLN A 12 -3.39 26.25 11.80
N HIS A 13 -3.28 25.35 12.77
CA HIS A 13 -3.63 25.58 14.17
C HIS A 13 -2.89 24.57 15.04
N THR A 14 -2.22 25.12 16.04
CA THR A 14 -1.58 24.46 17.17
C THR A 14 -2.51 23.42 17.81
N ALA A 15 -2.24 22.14 17.56
CA ALA A 15 -2.78 21.03 18.32
C ALA A 15 -1.68 19.98 18.37
N SER A 16 -1.37 19.49 19.58
CA SER A 16 -0.48 18.36 19.81
C SER A 16 -0.78 17.26 18.79
N THR A 17 0.12 17.08 17.82
CA THR A 17 0.01 15.95 16.89
C THR A 17 0.04 14.71 17.77
N PRO A 18 -0.98 13.84 17.73
CA PRO A 18 -0.79 12.51 18.29
C PRO A 18 0.43 11.98 17.54
N LYS A 19 1.50 11.62 18.27
CA LYS A 19 2.69 11.03 17.68
C LYS A 19 2.24 9.74 17.01
N PHE A 20 1.80 9.83 15.76
CA PHE A 20 1.60 8.69 14.89
C PHE A 20 2.99 8.10 14.78
N SER A 21 3.23 7.05 15.56
CA SER A 21 4.53 6.41 15.61
C SER A 21 4.79 5.82 14.23
N MET A 22 5.97 6.06 13.65
CA MET A 22 6.39 5.41 12.40
C MET A 22 6.18 3.89 12.47
N TYR A 23 6.48 3.30 13.64
CA TYR A 23 6.22 1.90 13.93
C TYR A 23 4.73 1.50 13.77
N ALA A 24 3.80 2.35 14.23
CA ALA A 24 2.38 2.08 14.10
C ALA A 24 1.90 2.17 12.64
N ALA A 25 2.48 3.07 11.85
CA ALA A 25 2.19 3.18 10.42
C ALA A 25 2.74 1.96 9.65
N LEU A 26 3.97 1.53 9.93
CA LEU A 26 4.57 0.31 9.37
C LEU A 26 3.74 -0.93 9.70
N LYS A 27 3.36 -1.09 10.97
CA LYS A 27 2.52 -2.20 11.42
C LYS A 27 1.17 -2.24 10.69
N ARG A 28 0.55 -1.09 10.46
CA ARG A 28 -0.71 -1.02 9.70
C ARG A 28 -0.54 -1.38 8.23
N ILE A 29 0.60 -1.01 7.63
CA ILE A 29 0.95 -1.45 6.27
C ILE A 29 1.11 -2.97 6.25
N ASP A 30 1.82 -3.56 7.21
CA ASP A 30 1.93 -5.02 7.31
C ASP A 30 0.57 -5.70 7.47
N GLU A 31 -0.32 -5.18 8.32
CA GLU A 31 -1.68 -5.69 8.49
C GLU A 31 -2.46 -5.64 7.16
N CYS A 32 -2.33 -4.55 6.39
CA CYS A 32 -2.91 -4.42 5.06
C CYS A 32 -2.33 -5.45 4.08
N LEU A 33 -1.00 -5.61 4.05
CA LEU A 33 -0.34 -6.59 3.18
C LEU A 33 -0.80 -8.02 3.54
N GLN A 34 -0.91 -8.35 4.82
CA GLN A 34 -1.42 -9.65 5.27
C GLN A 34 -2.88 -9.87 4.88
N LEU A 35 -3.73 -8.85 5.00
CA LEU A 35 -5.12 -8.92 4.56
C LEU A 35 -5.20 -9.22 3.05
N ILE A 36 -4.43 -8.50 2.23
CA ILE A 36 -4.32 -8.74 0.79
C ILE A 36 -3.84 -10.16 0.49
N LYS A 37 -2.82 -10.65 1.19
CA LYS A 37 -2.27 -12.00 1.01
C LYS A 37 -3.28 -13.12 1.32
N ARG A 38 -4.24 -12.86 2.20
CA ARG A 38 -5.27 -13.84 2.60
C ARG A 38 -6.55 -13.77 1.78
N THR A 39 -6.89 -12.60 1.26
CA THR A 39 -8.22 -12.35 0.66
C THR A 39 -8.16 -11.86 -0.79
N GLY A 40 -6.95 -11.63 -1.31
CA GLY A 40 -6.72 -11.20 -2.68
C GLY A 40 -7.34 -9.83 -2.98
N MET A 41 -8.19 -9.79 -4.01
CA MET A 41 -8.82 -8.56 -4.51
C MET A 41 -9.65 -7.83 -3.44
N ILE A 42 -10.34 -8.57 -2.57
CA ILE A 42 -11.19 -7.97 -1.53
C ILE A 42 -10.32 -7.20 -0.55
N GLY A 43 -9.28 -7.84 -0.01
CA GLY A 43 -8.32 -7.20 0.88
C GLY A 43 -7.58 -6.04 0.23
N LEU A 44 -7.31 -6.10 -1.07
CA LEU A 44 -6.70 -4.97 -1.78
C LEU A 44 -7.63 -3.77 -1.81
N THR A 45 -8.91 -3.99 -2.09
CA THR A 45 -9.91 -2.92 -2.09
C THR A 45 -10.05 -2.30 -0.70
N ASP A 46 -10.16 -3.12 0.33
CA ASP A 46 -10.30 -2.66 1.71
C ASP A 46 -9.04 -1.95 2.23
N SER A 47 -7.86 -2.39 1.78
CA SER A 47 -6.57 -1.85 2.22
C SER A 47 -6.12 -0.61 1.45
N THR A 48 -6.69 -0.33 0.27
CA THR A 48 -6.20 0.73 -0.64
C THR A 48 -6.12 2.10 0.03
N ALA A 49 -7.20 2.52 0.70
CA ALA A 49 -7.23 3.81 1.40
C ALA A 49 -6.26 3.86 2.58
N THR A 50 -6.20 2.78 3.37
CA THR A 50 -5.32 2.68 4.54
C THR A 50 -3.84 2.68 4.13
N LEU A 51 -3.47 1.97 3.05
CA LEU A 51 -2.13 2.00 2.49
C LEU A 51 -1.74 3.41 2.06
N GLY A 52 -2.59 4.09 1.28
CA GLY A 52 -2.31 5.46 0.82
C GLY A 52 -2.07 6.45 1.97
N LEU A 53 -2.89 6.39 3.03
CA LEU A 53 -2.75 7.25 4.20
C LEU A 53 -1.45 6.99 4.98
N ASN A 54 -1.11 5.72 5.23
CA ASN A 54 0.11 5.39 5.98
C ASN A 54 1.37 5.67 5.15
N LEU A 55 1.34 5.43 3.84
CA LEU A 55 2.46 5.76 2.95
C LEU A 55 2.67 7.26 2.83
N THR A 56 1.59 8.03 2.69
CA THR A 56 1.67 9.51 2.71
C THR A 56 2.29 10.00 4.01
N HIS A 57 1.93 9.40 5.14
CA HIS A 57 2.50 9.75 6.44
C HIS A 57 4.00 9.41 6.56
N LEU A 58 4.41 8.23 6.10
CA LEU A 58 5.80 7.75 6.20
C LEU A 58 6.74 8.47 5.24
N MET A 59 6.29 8.75 4.02
CA MET A 59 7.12 9.34 2.97
C MET A 59 7.19 10.87 3.08
N GLY A 60 6.19 11.52 3.70
CA GLY A 60 6.07 12.97 3.73
C GLY A 60 5.63 13.60 2.40
N SER A 61 5.30 12.76 1.42
CA SER A 61 4.83 13.14 0.06
C SER A 61 3.43 12.58 -0.18
N ASN A 62 2.67 13.15 -1.11
CA ASN A 62 1.29 12.72 -1.35
C ASN A 62 1.29 11.39 -2.09
N VAL A 63 0.78 10.32 -1.46
CA VAL A 63 0.72 8.98 -2.05
C VAL A 63 -0.73 8.60 -2.32
N VAL A 64 -1.05 8.40 -3.60
CA VAL A 64 -2.35 7.94 -4.05
C VAL A 64 -2.23 6.47 -4.45
N VAL A 65 -2.99 5.61 -3.77
CA VAL A 65 -3.10 4.20 -4.14
C VAL A 65 -4.43 4.00 -4.85
N THR A 66 -4.38 3.38 -6.02
CA THR A 66 -5.55 2.99 -6.80
C THR A 66 -5.49 1.49 -7.06
N ASN A 67 -6.64 0.84 -7.17
CA ASN A 67 -6.70 -0.57 -7.51
C ASN A 67 -7.68 -0.84 -8.65
N ASP A 68 -7.39 -1.90 -9.41
CA ASP A 68 -8.29 -2.45 -10.40
C ASP A 68 -8.16 -3.98 -10.42
N GLN A 69 -9.19 -4.67 -9.93
CA GLN A 69 -9.23 -6.13 -9.83
C GLN A 69 -7.98 -6.72 -9.13
N ARG A 70 -7.01 -7.19 -9.91
CA ARG A 70 -5.78 -7.84 -9.45
C ARG A 70 -4.55 -6.93 -9.52
N SER A 71 -4.68 -5.71 -10.02
CA SER A 71 -3.60 -4.73 -10.11
C SER A 71 -3.87 -3.56 -9.18
N PHE A 72 -2.80 -2.86 -8.83
CA PHE A 72 -2.86 -1.60 -8.11
C PHE A 72 -1.74 -0.68 -8.59
N ASN A 73 -1.96 0.62 -8.48
CA ASN A 73 -0.94 1.62 -8.74
C ASN A 73 -0.70 2.43 -7.48
N ILE A 74 0.57 2.65 -7.15
CA ILE A 74 1.03 3.61 -6.16
C ILE A 74 1.59 4.80 -6.92
N ILE A 75 0.91 5.94 -6.83
CA ILE A 75 1.31 7.19 -7.44
C ILE A 75 1.88 8.06 -6.33
N VAL A 76 3.16 8.40 -6.43
CA VAL A 76 3.84 9.24 -5.46
C VAL A 76 4.05 10.60 -6.11
N GLN A 77 3.45 11.63 -5.51
CA GLN A 77 3.61 13.02 -5.90
C GLN A 77 4.55 13.70 -4.92
N ASP A 78 5.81 13.84 -5.32
CA ASP A 78 6.78 14.64 -4.60
C ASP A 78 6.87 16.07 -5.19
N ARG A 79 7.58 16.96 -4.53
CA ARG A 79 7.69 18.38 -4.93
C ARG A 79 8.33 18.58 -6.29
N GLU A 80 9.19 17.67 -6.70
CA GLU A 80 9.99 17.78 -7.93
C GLU A 80 9.50 16.85 -9.03
N GLU A 81 9.00 15.66 -8.68
CA GLU A 81 8.57 14.65 -9.66
C GLU A 81 7.35 13.85 -9.19
N THR A 82 6.55 13.38 -10.15
CA THR A 82 5.50 12.40 -9.92
C THR A 82 5.85 11.11 -10.65
N PHE A 83 5.95 10.01 -9.91
CA PHE A 83 6.16 8.69 -10.49
C PHE A 83 5.05 7.72 -10.09
N THR A 84 4.89 6.67 -10.89
CA THR A 84 3.87 5.64 -10.69
C THR A 84 4.51 4.26 -10.65
N LEU A 85 4.17 3.48 -9.63
CA LEU A 85 4.54 2.08 -9.49
C LEU A 85 3.31 1.22 -9.66
N THR A 86 3.35 0.29 -10.60
CA THR A 86 2.29 -0.68 -10.82
C THR A 86 2.63 -1.99 -10.12
N GLY A 87 1.69 -2.48 -9.33
CA GLY A 87 1.75 -3.78 -8.69
C GLY A 87 0.59 -4.68 -9.08
N CYS A 88 0.74 -5.96 -8.76
CA CYS A 88 -0.29 -6.96 -8.96
C CYS A 88 -0.30 -8.01 -7.85
N ILE A 89 -1.45 -8.64 -7.69
CA ILE A 89 -1.66 -9.79 -6.83
C ILE A 89 -1.53 -11.06 -7.67
N ILE A 90 -0.73 -11.99 -7.20
CA ILE A 90 -0.46 -13.28 -7.86
C ILE A 90 -0.99 -14.38 -6.95
N GLN A 91 -1.72 -15.35 -7.49
CA GLN A 91 -2.14 -16.51 -6.70
C GLN A 91 -0.93 -17.40 -6.43
N ASP A 92 -0.73 -17.81 -5.17
CA ASP A 92 0.30 -18.78 -4.83
C ASP A 92 -0.18 -20.19 -5.20
N THR A 93 0.12 -20.61 -6.43
CA THR A 93 -0.37 -21.89 -6.97
C THR A 93 0.04 -23.08 -6.12
N PHE A 94 1.27 -23.11 -5.59
CA PHE A 94 1.73 -24.24 -4.77
C PHE A 94 1.02 -24.27 -3.42
N HIS A 95 0.90 -23.12 -2.75
CA HIS A 95 0.15 -23.03 -1.51
C HIS A 95 -1.32 -23.43 -1.71
N ASN A 96 -1.94 -22.96 -2.79
CA ASN A 96 -3.38 -23.15 -3.04
C ASN A 96 -3.73 -24.59 -3.43
N ILE A 97 -2.79 -25.33 -4.04
CA ILE A 97 -2.95 -26.77 -4.26
C ILE A 97 -2.94 -27.53 -2.93
N MET A 98 -2.07 -27.12 -1.99
CA MET A 98 -1.94 -27.78 -0.69
C MET A 98 -3.06 -27.37 0.29
N ASN A 99 -3.54 -26.12 0.19
CA ASN A 99 -4.54 -25.52 1.06
C ASN A 99 -5.69 -24.88 0.25
N PRO A 100 -6.56 -25.68 -0.38
CA PRO A 100 -7.62 -25.15 -1.26
C PRO A 100 -8.70 -24.33 -0.53
N LEU A 101 -8.82 -24.50 0.80
CA LEU A 101 -9.78 -23.76 1.63
C LEU A 101 -9.26 -22.39 2.10
N GLU A 102 -7.94 -22.17 2.03
CA GLU A 102 -7.29 -20.94 2.47
C GLU A 102 -6.37 -20.43 1.36
N PRO A 103 -6.92 -19.74 0.34
CA PRO A 103 -6.13 -19.29 -0.78
C PRO A 103 -5.12 -18.22 -0.36
N GLY A 104 -3.85 -18.48 -0.64
CA GLY A 104 -2.73 -17.58 -0.51
C GLY A 104 -2.50 -16.75 -1.77
N TYR A 105 -2.12 -15.50 -1.55
CA TYR A 105 -1.76 -14.55 -2.58
C TYR A 105 -0.39 -13.93 -2.28
N LEU A 106 0.35 -13.62 -3.34
CA LEU A 106 1.60 -12.90 -3.33
C LEU A 106 1.36 -11.49 -3.89
N ILE A 107 2.16 -10.53 -3.43
CA ILE A 107 2.08 -9.15 -3.87
C ILE A 107 3.36 -8.85 -4.62
N SER A 108 3.23 -8.34 -5.85
CA SER A 108 4.36 -7.79 -6.61
C SER A 108 4.15 -6.30 -6.85
N LEU A 109 5.21 -5.52 -6.74
CA LEU A 109 5.25 -4.10 -7.07
C LEU A 109 6.46 -3.84 -7.96
N ASN A 110 6.24 -3.28 -9.15
CA ASN A 110 7.31 -2.95 -10.10
C ASN A 110 8.32 -4.12 -10.32
N ARG A 111 7.79 -5.34 -10.48
CA ARG A 111 8.55 -6.60 -10.66
C ARG A 111 9.36 -7.09 -9.44
N GLN A 112 9.16 -6.49 -8.27
CA GLN A 112 9.70 -6.99 -7.00
C GLN A 112 8.59 -7.66 -6.20
N LEU A 113 8.94 -8.68 -5.42
CA LEU A 113 8.00 -9.36 -4.53
C LEU A 113 8.00 -8.65 -3.18
N ILE A 114 6.82 -8.33 -2.65
CA ILE A 114 6.67 -7.56 -1.43
C ILE A 114 6.24 -8.50 -0.29
N ALA A 115 7.16 -8.77 0.64
CA ALA A 115 6.89 -9.62 1.80
C ALA A 115 6.32 -8.83 2.98
N ASN A 116 6.83 -7.63 3.22
CA ASN A 116 6.51 -6.79 4.37
C ASN A 116 6.52 -5.29 4.01
N SER A 117 6.26 -4.43 5.01
CA SER A 117 6.28 -2.98 4.86
C SER A 117 7.63 -2.41 4.46
N ASP A 118 8.73 -3.02 4.94
CA ASP A 118 10.09 -2.54 4.67
C ASP A 118 10.43 -2.73 3.20
N ASP A 119 10.14 -3.92 2.63
CA ASP A 119 10.31 -4.19 1.19
C ASP A 119 9.52 -3.19 0.35
N LEU A 120 8.26 -2.93 0.74
CA LEU A 120 7.38 -2.00 0.01
C LEU A 120 7.95 -0.58 0.02
N ILE A 121 8.44 -0.13 1.16
CA ILE A 121 9.01 1.21 1.33
C ILE A 121 10.33 1.32 0.58
N GLU A 122 11.18 0.30 0.67
CA GLU A 122 12.45 0.24 -0.07
C GLU A 122 12.21 0.28 -1.59
N THR A 123 11.22 -0.47 -2.12
CA THR A 123 10.86 -0.43 -3.54
C THR A 123 10.42 0.97 -3.97
N ILE A 124 9.72 1.72 -3.12
CA ILE A 124 9.30 3.09 -3.42
C ILE A 124 10.51 4.05 -3.34
N TYR A 125 11.36 3.93 -2.33
CA TYR A 125 12.56 4.77 -2.18
C TYR A 125 13.60 4.55 -3.27
N ASN A 126 13.78 3.33 -3.76
CA ASN A 126 14.72 3.04 -4.87
C ASN A 126 14.30 3.67 -6.20
N ARG A 127 13.11 4.28 -6.26
CA ARG A 127 12.54 4.97 -7.42
C ARG A 127 12.47 6.49 -7.26
N LEU A 128 12.66 7.00 -6.04
CA LEU A 128 12.92 8.41 -5.73
C LEU A 128 14.37 8.77 -6.08
#